data_AF-A0A9N9Q4I6-F1
#
_entry.id   AF-A0A9N9Q4I6-F1
#
_cell.length_a   1.000
_cell.length_b   1.000
_cell.length_c   1.000
_cell.angle_alpha   90.00
_cell.angle_beta   90.00
_cell.angle_gamma   90.00
#
_symmetry.space_group_name_H-M   'P 1'
#
loop_
_entity.id
_entity.type
_entity.pdbx_description
1 polymer ?
#
loop_
_entity_poly.entity_id
_entity_poly.type
_entity_poly.pdbx_seq_one_letter_code
_entity_poly.pdbx_strand_id
1 'polypeptide(L)' 'MGNAFSGPDAFKFLGFTKEATAVLQANPSYLLILGAVLFGCKAIIGIAYYIHYVTNKPYYKPKPKKEDKKKVAAK' A
#
# COMPACT_ATOMS: atom_id res chain seq x y z
N MET A 1 -1.26 -30.92 16.37
CA MET A 1 -1.32 -29.62 15.66
C MET A 1 -0.95 -29.90 14.20
N GLY A 2 -1.92 -29.87 13.30
CA GLY A 2 -1.79 -30.46 11.95
C GLY A 2 -1.04 -29.58 10.96
N ASN A 3 0.08 -30.11 10.44
CA ASN A 3 0.56 -30.18 9.04
C ASN A 3 0.17 -29.12 7.98
N ALA A 4 -0.21 -27.89 8.32
CA ALA A 4 -0.42 -26.82 7.32
C ALA A 4 0.90 -26.27 6.73
N PHE A 5 2.02 -26.55 7.39
CA PHE A 5 3.36 -26.07 7.06
C PHE A 5 4.34 -27.19 6.67
N SER A 6 3.87 -28.44 6.58
CA SER A 6 4.71 -29.62 6.38
C SER A 6 4.28 -30.41 5.13
N GLY A 7 5.27 -30.94 4.41
CA GLY A 7 5.09 -31.73 3.19
C GLY A 7 5.16 -30.92 1.89
N PRO A 8 5.22 -31.60 0.72
CA PRO A 8 5.49 -30.98 -0.58
C PRO A 8 4.43 -29.99 -1.08
N ASP A 9 3.23 -30.03 -0.50
CA ASP A 9 2.09 -29.17 -0.84
C ASP A 9 1.81 -28.11 0.25
N ALA A 10 2.73 -27.92 1.21
CA ALA A 10 2.64 -26.80 2.14
C ALA A 10 2.59 -25.49 1.32
N PHE A 11 1.72 -24.55 1.69
CA PHE A 11 1.51 -23.30 0.95
C PHE A 11 0.94 -23.40 -0.48
N LYS A 12 0.39 -24.56 -0.90
CA LYS A 12 -0.31 -24.67 -2.20
C LYS A 12 -1.46 -23.65 -2.34
N PHE A 13 -2.09 -23.24 -1.24
CA PHE A 13 -3.11 -22.19 -1.22
C PHE A 13 -2.58 -20.79 -1.57
N LEU A 14 -1.26 -20.56 -1.44
CA LEU A 14 -0.57 -19.36 -1.91
C LEU A 14 -0.08 -19.49 -3.36
N GLY A 15 -0.34 -20.62 -4.02
CA GLY A 15 0.08 -20.89 -5.39
C GLY A 15 1.59 -21.15 -5.54
N PHE A 16 2.29 -21.49 -4.45
CA PHE A 16 3.73 -21.78 -4.50
C PHE A 16 4.04 -23.10 -5.20
N THR A 17 5.14 -23.13 -5.94
CA THR A 17 5.67 -24.36 -6.53
C THR A 17 6.24 -25.27 -5.44
N LYS A 18 6.44 -26.55 -5.76
CA LYS A 18 7.05 -27.51 -4.83
C LYS A 18 8.47 -27.12 -4.42
N GLU A 19 9.22 -26.52 -5.35
CA GLU A 19 10.58 -26.00 -5.09
C GLU A 19 10.56 -24.81 -4.14
N ALA A 20 9.68 -23.84 -4.37
CA ALA A 20 9.51 -22.69 -3.47
C ALA A 20 9.08 -23.16 -2.06
N THR A 21 8.18 -24.14 -2.00
CA THR A 21 7.73 -24.77 -0.76
C THR A 21 8.90 -25.41 -0.01
N ALA A 22 9.78 -26.15 -0.70
CA ALA A 22 10.95 -26.77 -0.10
C ALA A 22 11.94 -25.73 0.47
N VAL A 23 12.18 -24.63 -0.23
CA VAL A 23 13.04 -23.54 0.24
C VAL A 23 12.46 -22.87 1.49
N LEU A 24 11.15 -22.63 1.51
CA LEU A 24 10.46 -22.03 2.66
C LEU A 24 10.38 -22.98 3.86
N GLN A 25 10.32 -24.29 3.63
CA GLN A 25 10.40 -25.30 4.68
C GLN A 25 11.81 -25.41 5.28
N ALA A 26 12.85 -25.32 4.44
CA ALA A 26 14.23 -25.30 4.90
C ALA A 26 14.56 -24.04 5.70
N ASN A 27 14.00 -22.89 5.30
CA ASN A 27 14.23 -21.60 5.92
C ASN A 27 12.90 -20.87 6.18
N PRO A 28 12.22 -21.18 7.28
CA PRO A 28 10.90 -20.62 7.58
C PRO A 28 10.91 -19.10 7.78
N SER A 29 12.07 -18.51 8.13
CA SER A 29 12.23 -17.06 8.23
C SER A 29 12.01 -16.32 6.90
N TYR A 30 12.19 -16.99 5.76
CA TYR A 30 12.00 -16.37 4.45
C TYR A 30 10.55 -16.00 4.16
N LEU A 31 9.57 -16.69 4.74
CA LEU A 31 8.16 -16.29 4.67
C LEU A 31 7.91 -14.94 5.34
N LEU A 32 8.51 -14.72 6.52
CA LEU A 32 8.40 -13.47 7.24
C LEU A 32 9.05 -12.32 6.46
N ILE A 33 10.23 -12.56 5.89
CA ILE A 33 10.94 -11.58 5.07
C ILE A 33 10.11 -11.25 3.82
N LEU A 34 9.60 -12.25 3.11
CA LEU A 34 8.76 -12.06 1.94
C LEU A 34 7.51 -11.23 2.27
N GLY A 35 6.84 -11.54 3.40
CA GLY A 35 5.71 -10.76 3.89
C GLY A 35 6.06 -9.31 4.21
N ALA A 36 7.19 -9.07 4.90
CA ALA A 36 7.67 -7.74 5.24
C ALA A 36 8.00 -6.90 3.99
N VAL A 37 8.62 -7.50 2.99
CA VAL A 37 8.93 -6.83 1.71
C VAL A 37 7.63 -6.44 0.99
N LEU A 38 6.67 -7.36 0.86
CA LEU A 38 5.38 -7.07 0.22
C LEU A 38 4.62 -5.96 0.95
N PHE A 39 4.62 -5.98 2.28
CA PHE A 39 4.03 -4.91 3.09
C PHE A 39 4.73 -3.56 2.85
N GLY A 40 6.05 -3.54 2.82
CA GLY A 40 6.83 -2.33 2.49
C GLY A 40 6.49 -1.77 1.11
N CYS A 41 6.39 -2.61 0.09
CA CYS A 41 5.96 -2.19 -1.26
C CYS A 41 4.55 -1.60 -1.25
N LYS A 42 3.60 -2.21 -0.54
CA LYS A 42 2.23 -1.68 -0.41
C LYS A 42 2.18 -0.35 0.33
N ALA A 43 3.01 -0.17 1.37
CA ALA A 43 3.11 1.09 2.09
C ALA A 43 3.58 2.23 1.17
N ILE A 44 4.61 1.98 0.34
CA ILE A 44 5.11 2.96 -0.63
C ILE A 44 4.02 3.35 -1.64
N ILE A 45 3.30 2.36 -2.19
CA ILE A 45 2.17 2.61 -3.10
C ILE A 45 1.08 3.44 -2.41
N GLY A 46 0.75 3.12 -1.15
CA GLY A 46 -0.23 3.85 -0.37
C GLY A 46 0.14 5.32 -0.14
N ILE A 47 1.41 5.59 0.19
CA ILE A 47 1.93 6.96 0.33
C ILE A 47 1.86 7.70 -1.00
N ALA A 48 2.30 7.07 -2.10
CA ALA A 48 2.24 7.66 -3.42
C ALA A 48 0.80 8.01 -3.83
N TYR A 49 -0.14 7.11 -3.57
CA TYR A 49 -1.57 7.34 -3.81
C TYR A 49 -2.12 8.50 -2.96
N TYR A 50 -1.74 8.56 -1.68
CA TYR A 50 -2.16 9.66 -0.79
C TYR A 50 -1.66 11.01 -1.28
N ILE A 51 -0.37 11.09 -1.66
CA ILE A 51 0.20 12.31 -2.25
C ILE A 51 -0.58 12.70 -3.49
N HIS A 52 -0.78 11.76 -4.42
CA HIS A 52 -1.52 12.00 -5.66
C HIS A 52 -2.93 12.51 -5.39
N TYR A 53 -3.65 11.90 -4.43
CA TYR A 53 -4.99 12.32 -4.02
C TYR A 53 -5.01 13.75 -3.47
N VAL A 54 -4.05 14.10 -2.60
CA VAL A 54 -3.96 15.44 -2.00
C VAL A 54 -3.59 16.49 -3.05
N THR A 55 -2.65 16.19 -3.94
CA THR A 55 -2.19 17.13 -4.97
C THR A 55 -3.23 17.35 -6.08
N ASN A 56 -4.08 16.36 -6.35
CA ASN A 56 -5.19 16.51 -7.31
C ASN A 56 -6.42 17.20 -6.73
N LYS A 57 -6.43 17.57 -5.45
CA LYS A 57 -7.57 18.30 -4.89
C LYS A 57 -7.72 19.62 -5.66
N PRO A 58 -8.89 19.90 -6.26
CA PRO A 58 -9.10 21.14 -6.98
C PRO A 58 -8.86 22.30 -6.01
N TYR A 59 -8.00 23.24 -6.43
CA TYR A 59 -7.67 24.41 -5.63
C TYR A 59 -8.96 25.17 -5.32
N TYR A 60 -9.40 25.11 -4.06
CA TYR A 60 -10.54 25.86 -3.60
C TYR A 60 -10.08 27.31 -3.46
N LYS A 61 -10.28 28.13 -4.51
CA LYS A 61 -10.08 29.57 -4.40
C LYS A 61 -10.91 30.04 -3.22
N PRO A 62 -10.30 30.64 -2.17
CA PRO A 62 -11.07 31.15 -1.05
C PRO A 62 -12.14 32.08 -1.60
N LYS A 63 -13.41 31.88 -1.19
CA LYS A 63 -14.48 32.80 -1.60
C LYS A 63 -14.06 34.20 -1.13
N PRO A 64 -14.08 35.22 -2.00
CA PRO A 64 -13.68 36.57 -1.62
C PRO A 64 -14.52 37.02 -0.44
N LYS A 65 -13.87 37.56 0.61
CA LYS A 65 -14.59 38.11 1.75
C LYS A 65 -15.39 39.32 1.28
N LYS A 66 -16.51 39.62 1.95
CA LYS A 66 -17.41 40.73 1.54
C LYS A 66 -16.68 42.08 1.42
N GLU A 67 -15.58 42.26 2.15
CA GLU A 67 -14.72 43.44 2.08
C GLU A 67 -13.98 43.58 0.74
N ASP A 68 -13.56 42.47 0.14
CA ASP A 68 -12.85 42.46 -1.14
C ASP A 68 -13.78 42.82 -2.30
N LYS A 69 -15.05 42.42 -2.23
CA LYS A 69 -16.07 42.80 -3.22
C LYS A 69 -16.32 44.32 -3.26
N LYS A 70 -16.23 44.99 -2.10
CA LYS A 70 -16.44 46.45 -2.01
C LYS A 70 -15.27 47.24 -2.61
N LYS A 71 -14.05 46.71 -2.55
CA LYS A 71 -12.86 47.32 -3.18
C LYS A 71 -12.84 47.16 -4.70
N VAL A 72 -13.37 46.06 -5.23
CA VAL A 72 -13.45 45.82 -6.69
C VAL A 72 -14.57 46.61 -7.35
N ALA A 73 -15.67 46.88 -6.65
CA ALA A 73 -16.78 47.70 -7.17
C ALA A 73 -16.51 49.22 -7.09
N ALA A 74 -15.43 49.64 -6.42
CA ALA A 74 -15.06 51.04 -6.21
C ALA A 74 -13.83 51.47 -7.03
N LYS A 75 -13.36 50.63 -7.95
CA LYS A 75 -12.27 50.92 -8.89
C LYS A 75 -12.82 50.80 -10.31
#